data_AF-A0A8S0HAH3-F1
#
_entry.id   AF-A0A8S0HAH3-F1
#
_cell.length_a   1.000
_cell.length_b   1.000
_cell.length_c   1.000
_cell.angle_alpha   90.00
_cell.angle_beta   90.00
_cell.angle_gamma   90.00
#
_symmetry.space_group_name_H-M   'P 1'
#
loop_
_entity.id
_entity.type
_entity.pdbx_description
1 polymer ?
#
loop_
_entity_poly.entity_id
_entity_poly.type
_entity_poly.pdbx_seq_one_letter_code
_entity_poly.pdbx_strand_id
1 'polypeptide(L)'
;MIERLALEKDVALYRDSSNIAFTPMFEGKALDEAEFAQLPEADRERFHEDISALEERLNEELASLPQWKRESSNQLRQLNEETITLALQPLLAPLSEKYAENAAVCGYLQAMQVYLLKTVVEQLVDDSKTDAVARKLLEEQYCPSLVVGHPASGGAPVVFEPIRPTTTCSGASSTAPTRGRSTPPTGSCALAPCTGPMAVS
;
A
#
# COMPACT_ATOMS: atom_id res chain seq x y z
N MET A 1 0.52 -0.84 34.54
CA MET A 1 1.42 -0.21 35.54
C MET A 1 0.91 1.18 35.94
N ILE A 2 0.60 2.05 34.98
CA ILE A 2 0.04 3.39 35.23
C ILE A 2 -1.34 3.36 35.91
N GLU A 3 -2.22 2.43 35.53
CA GLU A 3 -3.53 2.24 36.21
C GLU A 3 -3.38 2.02 37.73
N ARG A 4 -2.31 1.35 38.18
CA ARG A 4 -2.06 1.11 39.60
C ARG A 4 -1.57 2.37 40.32
N LEU A 5 -0.68 3.13 39.67
CA LEU A 5 -0.17 4.40 40.20
C LEU A 5 -1.27 5.46 40.30
N ALA A 6 -2.20 5.48 39.34
CA ALA A 6 -3.36 6.35 39.38
C ALA A 6 -4.27 6.02 40.57
N LEU A 7 -4.55 4.73 40.81
CA LEU A 7 -5.34 4.29 41.96
C LEU A 7 -4.67 4.59 43.32
N GLU A 8 -3.33 4.53 43.39
CA GLU A 8 -2.57 4.90 44.60
C GLU A 8 -2.67 6.41 44.93
N LYS A 9 -3.07 7.24 43.96
CA LYS A 9 -3.25 8.70 44.09
C LYS A 9 -4.71 9.15 44.04
N ASP A 10 -5.66 8.23 44.23
CA ASP A 10 -7.10 8.50 44.11
C ASP A 10 -7.48 9.14 42.76
N VAL A 11 -6.87 8.67 41.67
CA VAL A 11 -7.19 9.07 40.28
C VAL A 11 -7.66 7.85 39.50
N ALA A 12 -8.82 7.96 38.88
CA ALA A 12 -9.35 6.96 37.96
C ALA A 12 -8.81 7.21 36.53
N LEU A 13 -8.48 6.14 35.82
CA LEU A 13 -8.12 6.19 34.40
C LEU A 13 -9.27 5.65 33.56
N TYR A 14 -9.79 6.48 32.66
CA TYR A 14 -10.80 6.08 31.67
C TYR A 14 -10.16 5.92 30.30
N ARG A 15 -10.48 4.82 29.62
CA ARG A 15 -9.94 4.50 28.30
C ARG A 15 -11.08 4.31 27.28
N ASP A 16 -11.09 5.18 26.28
CA ASP A 16 -11.82 5.08 25.03
C ASP A 16 -10.94 4.33 23.99
N SER A 17 -11.55 3.85 22.91
CA SER A 17 -10.86 3.37 21.69
C SER A 17 -9.65 4.21 21.21
N SER A 18 -9.60 5.51 21.53
CA SER A 18 -8.57 6.44 21.07
C SER A 18 -8.14 7.50 22.09
N ASN A 19 -8.79 7.58 23.26
CA ASN A 19 -8.54 8.62 24.25
C ASN A 19 -8.35 8.02 25.66
N ILE A 20 -7.37 8.52 26.40
CA ILE A 20 -7.12 8.17 27.79
C ILE A 20 -7.32 9.44 28.62
N ALA A 21 -8.26 9.41 29.56
CA ALA A 21 -8.55 10.52 30.45
C ALA A 21 -8.27 10.13 31.90
N PHE A 22 -7.70 11.07 32.65
CA PHE A 22 -7.53 10.95 34.10
C PHE A 22 -8.65 11.73 34.79
N THR A 23 -9.29 11.13 35.77
CA THR A 23 -10.40 11.74 36.52
C THR A 23 -10.16 11.57 38.02
N PRO A 24 -10.16 12.66 38.81
CA PRO A 24 -9.95 12.58 40.25
C PRO A 24 -11.09 11.80 40.93
N MET A 25 -10.76 11.09 42.01
CA MET A 25 -11.67 10.24 42.76
C MET A 25 -11.72 10.67 44.22
N PHE A 26 -12.89 10.65 44.83
CA PHE A 26 -13.07 10.90 46.26
C PHE A 26 -13.96 9.80 46.85
N GLU A 27 -13.49 9.15 47.92
CA GLU A 27 -14.17 8.03 48.58
C GLU A 27 -14.63 6.90 47.62
N GLY A 28 -13.83 6.62 46.59
CA GLY A 28 -14.12 5.55 45.62
C GLY A 28 -15.12 5.93 44.51
N LYS A 29 -15.51 7.21 44.40
CA LYS A 29 -16.34 7.72 43.29
C LYS A 29 -15.56 8.75 42.48
N ALA A 30 -15.59 8.59 41.16
CA ALA A 30 -15.04 9.58 40.24
C ALA A 30 -15.83 10.89 40.39
N LEU A 31 -15.13 11.98 40.64
CA LEU A 31 -15.72 13.31 40.78
C LEU A 31 -16.05 13.87 39.39
N ASP A 32 -17.18 14.54 39.27
CA ASP A 32 -17.46 15.38 38.11
C ASP A 32 -16.81 16.77 38.24
N GLU A 33 -16.84 17.56 37.17
CA GLU A 33 -16.27 18.91 37.13
C GLU A 33 -16.86 19.84 38.21
N ALA A 34 -18.13 19.66 38.55
CA ALA A 34 -18.85 20.50 39.52
C ALA A 34 -18.52 20.12 40.98
N GLU A 35 -18.30 18.84 41.26
CA GLU A 35 -17.85 18.31 42.55
C GLU A 35 -16.38 18.63 42.78
N PHE A 36 -15.54 18.56 41.73
CA PHE A 36 -14.14 18.95 41.79
C PHE A 36 -13.97 20.45 42.09
N ALA A 37 -14.84 21.31 41.52
CA ALA A 37 -14.80 22.75 41.76
C ALA A 37 -15.17 23.16 43.21
N GLN A 38 -15.86 22.29 43.94
CA GLN A 38 -16.23 22.52 45.34
C GLN A 38 -15.14 22.13 46.34
N LEU A 39 -14.09 21.43 45.90
CA LEU A 39 -12.97 21.06 46.75
C LEU A 39 -12.14 22.28 47.19
N PRO A 40 -11.49 22.21 48.38
CA PRO A 40 -10.52 23.20 48.81
C PRO A 40 -9.41 23.39 47.77
N GLU A 41 -8.91 24.63 47.66
CA GLU A 41 -7.85 24.98 46.70
C GLU A 41 -6.60 24.11 46.84
N ALA A 42 -6.20 23.78 48.07
CA ALA A 42 -5.07 22.90 48.35
C ALA A 42 -5.25 21.46 47.84
N ASP A 43 -6.48 20.93 47.86
CA ASP A 43 -6.75 19.57 47.36
C ASP A 43 -6.82 19.56 45.83
N ARG A 44 -7.37 20.63 45.23
CA ARG A 44 -7.38 20.79 43.76
C ARG A 44 -5.95 20.88 43.21
N GLU A 45 -5.08 21.66 43.85
CA GLU A 45 -3.67 21.76 43.45
C GLU A 45 -2.94 20.41 43.53
N ARG A 46 -3.17 19.62 44.59
CA ARG A 46 -2.62 18.25 44.70
C ARG A 46 -3.05 17.35 43.54
N PHE A 47 -4.34 17.31 43.23
CA PHE A 47 -4.83 16.51 42.10
C PHE A 47 -4.26 17.01 40.77
N HIS A 48 -4.10 18.32 40.58
CA HIS A 48 -3.46 18.86 39.38
C HIS A 48 -2.00 18.42 39.23
N GLU A 49 -1.20 18.48 40.30
CA GLU A 49 0.19 17.99 40.29
C GLU A 49 0.26 16.49 40.04
N ASP A 50 -0.62 15.71 40.68
CA ASP A 50 -0.68 14.27 40.55
C ASP A 50 -1.09 13.81 39.15
N ILE A 51 -2.11 14.45 38.57
CA ILE A 51 -2.54 14.21 37.19
C ILE A 51 -1.42 14.60 36.22
N SER A 52 -0.77 15.75 36.41
CA SER A 52 0.35 16.19 35.55
C SER A 52 1.50 15.18 35.55
N ALA A 53 1.87 14.67 36.74
CA ALA A 53 2.91 13.64 36.87
C ALA A 53 2.52 12.30 36.23
N LEU A 54 1.24 11.92 36.32
CA LEU A 54 0.71 10.71 35.67
C LEU A 54 0.68 10.86 34.14
N GLU A 55 0.31 12.03 33.62
CA GLU A 55 0.31 12.35 32.20
C GLU A 55 1.72 12.35 31.60
N GLU A 56 2.69 12.94 32.29
CA GLU A 56 4.10 12.95 31.86
C GLU A 56 4.63 11.51 31.76
N ARG A 57 4.38 10.69 32.78
CA ARG A 57 4.80 9.29 32.79
C ARG A 57 4.06 8.44 31.75
N LEU A 58 2.78 8.73 31.49
CA LEU A 58 2.05 8.11 30.40
C LEU A 58 2.68 8.45 29.06
N ASN A 59 3.00 9.72 28.81
CA ASN A 59 3.65 10.13 27.58
C ASN A 59 5.03 9.48 27.39
N GLU A 60 5.83 9.36 28.46
CA GLU A 60 7.12 8.66 28.40
C GLU A 60 6.98 7.20 27.97
N GLU A 61 6.03 6.46 28.56
CA GLU A 61 5.78 5.06 28.22
C GLU A 61 5.18 4.92 26.80
N LEU A 62 4.25 5.81 26.42
CA LEU A 62 3.60 5.81 25.11
C LEU A 62 4.50 6.39 24.00
N ALA A 63 5.61 7.07 24.32
CA ALA A 63 6.52 7.65 23.33
C ALA A 63 7.06 6.61 22.33
N SER A 64 7.17 5.36 22.76
CA SER A 64 7.63 4.24 21.94
C SER A 64 6.54 3.60 21.07
N LEU A 65 5.24 3.82 21.36
CA LEU A 65 4.14 3.20 20.62
C LEU A 65 4.13 3.53 19.12
N PRO A 66 4.36 4.78 18.67
CA PRO A 66 4.43 5.07 17.25
C PRO A 66 5.54 4.30 16.53
N GLN A 67 6.66 4.08 17.22
CA GLN A 67 7.76 3.28 16.68
C GLN A 67 7.37 1.81 16.57
N TRP A 68 6.82 1.21 17.63
CA TRP A 68 6.35 -0.18 17.59
C TRP A 68 5.26 -0.41 16.55
N LYS A 69 4.36 0.55 16.36
CA LYS A 69 3.34 0.50 15.30
C LYS A 69 3.99 0.44 13.91
N ARG A 70 5.04 1.25 13.68
CA ARG A 70 5.80 1.21 12.42
C ARG A 70 6.55 -0.11 12.25
N GLU A 71 7.24 -0.57 13.29
CA GLU A 71 7.99 -1.83 13.26
C GLU A 71 7.07 -3.02 13.00
N SER A 72 5.95 -3.10 13.71
CA SER A 72 4.91 -4.10 13.51
C SER A 72 4.36 -4.07 12.07
N SER A 73 4.05 -2.87 11.55
CA SER A 73 3.59 -2.72 10.17
C SER A 73 4.65 -3.16 9.15
N ASN A 74 5.93 -2.90 9.41
CA ASN A 74 7.03 -3.31 8.53
C ASN A 74 7.23 -4.82 8.57
N GLN A 75 7.17 -5.44 9.76
CA GLN A 75 7.23 -6.90 9.92
C GLN A 75 6.08 -7.58 9.19
N LEU A 76 4.86 -7.05 9.30
CA LEU A 76 3.69 -7.58 8.59
C LEU A 76 3.89 -7.49 7.07
N ARG A 77 4.39 -6.35 6.58
CA ARG A 77 4.69 -6.18 5.16
C ARG A 77 5.75 -7.18 4.68
N GLN A 78 6.83 -7.35 5.43
CA GLN A 78 7.89 -8.29 5.11
C GLN A 78 7.37 -9.73 5.07
N LEU A 79 6.58 -10.13 6.07
CA LEU A 79 5.96 -11.45 6.12
C LEU A 79 5.07 -11.71 4.90
N ASN A 80 4.28 -10.72 4.50
CA ASN A 80 3.44 -10.82 3.31
C ASN A 80 4.29 -10.97 2.04
N GLU A 81 5.34 -10.16 1.87
CA GLU A 81 6.24 -10.22 0.71
C GLU A 81 6.95 -11.58 0.62
N GLU A 82 7.43 -12.12 1.74
CA GLU A 82 8.08 -13.44 1.81
C GLU A 82 7.09 -14.57 1.46
N THR A 83 5.90 -14.54 2.05
CA THR A 83 4.86 -15.56 1.82
C THR A 83 4.41 -15.59 0.35
N ILE A 84 4.17 -14.42 -0.24
CA ILE A 84 3.76 -14.33 -1.66
C ILE A 84 4.91 -14.79 -2.56
N THR A 85 6.16 -14.42 -2.25
CA THR A 85 7.32 -14.85 -3.04
C THR A 85 7.46 -16.37 -3.05
N LEU A 86 7.31 -17.01 -1.88
CA LEU A 86 7.33 -18.47 -1.76
C LEU A 86 6.19 -19.14 -2.55
N ALA A 87 5.01 -18.52 -2.60
CA ALA A 87 3.87 -19.01 -3.38
C ALA A 87 4.06 -18.84 -4.90
N LEU A 88 4.70 -17.74 -5.34
CA LEU A 88 4.92 -17.45 -6.77
C LEU A 88 6.10 -18.23 -7.36
N GLN A 89 7.14 -18.51 -6.57
CA GLN A 89 8.35 -19.19 -7.03
C GLN A 89 8.07 -20.49 -7.81
N PRO A 90 7.25 -21.46 -7.34
CA PRO A 90 6.97 -22.68 -8.10
C PRO A 90 6.19 -22.44 -9.40
N LEU A 91 5.47 -21.31 -9.53
CA LEU A 91 4.71 -20.98 -10.73
C LEU A 91 5.58 -20.29 -11.79
N LEU A 92 6.50 -19.43 -11.36
CA LEU A 92 7.34 -18.62 -12.26
C LEU A 92 8.66 -19.30 -12.65
N ALA A 93 9.26 -20.10 -11.76
CA ALA A 93 10.51 -20.82 -12.04
C ALA A 93 10.50 -21.68 -13.32
N PRO A 94 9.49 -22.52 -13.59
CA PRO A 94 9.47 -23.31 -14.83
C PRO A 94 9.30 -22.44 -16.08
N LEU A 95 8.64 -21.27 -15.96
CA LEU A 95 8.50 -20.32 -17.07
C LEU A 95 9.81 -19.59 -17.36
N SER A 96 10.55 -19.19 -16.33
CA SER A 96 11.84 -18.55 -16.51
C SER A 96 12.87 -19.51 -17.11
N GLU A 97 12.85 -20.79 -16.72
CA GLU A 97 13.70 -21.83 -17.34
C GLU A 97 13.33 -22.06 -18.81
N LYS A 98 12.04 -22.19 -19.13
CA LYS A 98 11.57 -22.42 -20.51
C LYS A 98 11.93 -21.29 -21.46
N TYR A 99 11.94 -20.04 -20.98
CA TYR A 99 12.22 -18.85 -21.78
C TYR A 99 13.57 -18.22 -21.47
N ALA A 100 14.52 -18.97 -20.89
CA ALA A 100 15.83 -18.47 -20.45
C ALA A 100 16.64 -17.82 -21.59
N GLU A 101 16.45 -18.26 -22.83
CA GLU A 101 17.13 -17.70 -24.01
C GLU A 101 16.54 -16.35 -24.47
N ASN A 102 15.38 -15.95 -23.95
CA ASN A 102 14.71 -14.70 -24.31
C ASN A 102 14.76 -13.69 -23.15
N ALA A 103 15.78 -12.83 -23.19
CA ALA A 103 16.00 -11.78 -22.19
C ALA A 103 14.79 -10.85 -21.98
N ALA A 104 14.00 -10.59 -23.03
CA ALA A 104 12.81 -9.73 -22.92
C ALA A 104 11.69 -10.41 -22.11
N VAL A 105 11.49 -11.72 -22.30
CA VAL A 105 10.52 -12.49 -21.52
C VAL A 105 10.96 -12.62 -20.07
N CYS A 106 12.25 -12.88 -19.82
CA CYS A 106 12.78 -12.90 -18.46
C CYS A 106 12.60 -11.55 -17.75
N GLY A 107 12.88 -10.44 -18.43
CA GLY A 107 12.66 -9.09 -17.89
C GLY A 107 11.18 -8.82 -17.57
N TYR A 108 10.28 -9.29 -18.43
CA TYR A 108 8.83 -9.19 -18.19
C TYR A 108 8.38 -10.02 -16.97
N LEU A 109 8.84 -11.27 -16.84
CA LEU A 109 8.52 -12.13 -15.70
C LEU A 109 9.03 -11.56 -14.37
N GLN A 110 10.23 -10.97 -14.36
CA GLN A 110 10.77 -10.29 -13.17
C GLN A 110 9.96 -9.05 -12.81
N ALA A 111 9.60 -8.22 -13.80
CA ALA A 111 8.74 -7.07 -13.57
C ALA A 111 7.37 -7.52 -13.02
N MET A 112 6.77 -8.55 -13.63
CA MET A 112 5.49 -9.12 -13.20
C MET A 112 5.55 -9.59 -11.74
N GLN A 113 6.61 -10.27 -11.32
CA GLN A 113 6.78 -10.71 -9.93
C GLN A 113 6.73 -9.53 -8.94
N VAL A 114 7.43 -8.44 -9.24
CA VAL A 114 7.46 -7.23 -8.39
C VAL A 114 6.10 -6.54 -8.33
N TYR A 115 5.37 -6.48 -9.44
CA TYR A 115 4.04 -5.87 -9.48
C TYR A 115 2.98 -6.75 -8.82
N LEU A 116 3.04 -8.07 -9.02
CA LEU A 116 2.12 -9.03 -8.40
C LEU A 116 2.19 -8.97 -6.87
N LEU A 117 3.38 -8.82 -6.28
CA LEU A 117 3.54 -8.66 -4.84
C LEU A 117 2.68 -7.51 -4.29
N LYS A 118 2.69 -6.36 -4.98
CA LYS A 118 1.90 -5.19 -4.59
C LYS A 118 0.41 -5.41 -4.79
N THR A 119 0.02 -5.96 -5.93
CA THR A 119 -1.38 -6.22 -6.26
C THR A 119 -2.02 -7.22 -5.30
N VAL A 120 -1.31 -8.30 -4.94
CA VAL A 120 -1.83 -9.34 -4.04
C VAL A 120 -2.05 -8.79 -2.63
N VAL A 121 -1.13 -7.96 -2.11
CA VAL A 121 -1.32 -7.28 -0.81
C VAL A 121 -2.57 -6.41 -0.81
N GLU A 122 -2.84 -5.69 -1.90
CA GLU A 122 -4.05 -4.86 -2.02
C GLU A 122 -5.33 -5.70 -2.15
N GLN A 123 -5.30 -6.82 -2.90
CA GLN A 123 -6.45 -7.71 -3.02
C GLN A 123 -6.75 -8.49 -1.73
N LEU A 124 -5.74 -8.84 -0.94
CA LEU A 124 -5.90 -9.54 0.35
C LEU A 124 -6.70 -8.73 1.40
N VAL A 125 -6.89 -7.42 1.18
CA VAL A 125 -7.70 -6.56 2.07
C VAL A 125 -9.20 -6.67 1.74
N ASP A 126 -9.56 -7.13 0.54
CA ASP A 126 -10.94 -7.21 0.03
C ASP A 126 -11.44 -8.67 -0.05
N ASP A 127 -11.89 -9.23 1.07
CA ASP A 127 -12.52 -10.57 1.12
C ASP A 127 -13.87 -10.66 0.38
N SER A 128 -14.36 -9.53 -0.15
CA SER A 128 -15.66 -9.43 -0.82
C SER A 128 -15.64 -9.86 -2.30
N LYS A 129 -14.45 -9.99 -2.92
CA LYS A 129 -14.32 -10.34 -4.33
C LYS A 129 -14.30 -11.86 -4.50
N THR A 130 -15.12 -12.35 -5.43
CA THR A 130 -15.08 -13.76 -5.81
C THR A 130 -13.84 -14.05 -6.66
N ASP A 131 -13.31 -15.27 -6.55
CA ASP A 131 -12.13 -15.74 -7.30
C ASP A 131 -12.23 -15.48 -8.81
N ALA A 132 -13.44 -15.59 -9.38
CA ALA A 132 -13.69 -15.34 -10.80
C ALA A 132 -13.43 -13.88 -11.20
N VAL A 133 -13.78 -12.93 -10.34
CA VAL A 133 -13.55 -11.49 -10.58
C VAL A 133 -12.07 -11.16 -10.43
N ALA A 134 -11.43 -11.68 -9.38
CA ALA A 134 -10.00 -11.49 -9.15
C ALA A 134 -9.16 -12.06 -10.31
N ARG A 135 -9.51 -13.25 -10.80
CA ARG A 135 -8.87 -13.88 -11.96
C ARG A 135 -8.98 -13.01 -13.21
N LYS A 136 -10.18 -12.52 -13.54
CA LYS A 136 -10.39 -11.69 -14.73
C LYS A 136 -9.57 -10.40 -14.69
N LEU A 137 -9.49 -9.75 -13.53
CA LEU A 137 -8.69 -8.55 -13.33
C LEU A 137 -7.20 -8.83 -13.60
N LEU A 138 -6.67 -9.93 -13.05
CA LEU A 138 -5.28 -10.33 -13.25
C LEU A 138 -4.98 -10.68 -14.71
N GLU A 139 -5.91 -11.36 -15.40
CA GLU A 139 -5.80 -11.66 -16.82
C GLU A 139 -5.76 -10.38 -17.67
N GLU A 140 -6.62 -9.40 -17.40
CA GLU A 140 -6.62 -8.11 -18.13
C GLU A 140 -5.33 -7.31 -17.91
N GLN A 141 -4.71 -7.41 -16.72
CA GLN A 141 -3.55 -6.61 -16.35
C GLN A 141 -2.20 -7.25 -16.73
N TYR A 142 -2.11 -8.58 -16.67
CA TYR A 142 -0.84 -9.31 -16.81
C TYR A 142 -0.80 -10.24 -18.03
N CYS A 143 -1.84 -10.29 -18.87
CA CYS A 143 -1.76 -11.04 -20.13
C CYS A 143 -0.99 -10.22 -21.19
N PRO A 144 0.07 -10.77 -21.82
CA PRO A 144 0.77 -10.07 -22.88
C PRO A 144 -0.14 -9.90 -24.10
N SER A 145 -0.20 -8.67 -24.64
CA SER A 145 -0.94 -8.37 -25.86
C SER A 145 -0.13 -8.80 -27.09
N LEU A 146 -0.57 -9.84 -27.78
CA LEU A 146 0.03 -10.28 -29.03
C LEU A 146 -0.43 -9.38 -30.18
N VAL A 147 0.48 -8.53 -30.68
CA VAL A 147 0.17 -7.60 -31.79
C VAL A 147 0.36 -8.28 -33.16
N VAL A 148 1.44 -9.06 -33.32
CA VAL A 148 1.73 -9.79 -34.56
C VAL A 148 2.30 -11.15 -34.22
N GLY A 149 1.68 -12.21 -34.75
CA GLY A 149 2.22 -13.57 -34.71
C GLY A 149 2.87 -13.93 -36.04
N HIS A 150 4.06 -14.54 -36.00
CA HIS A 150 4.76 -14.97 -37.20
C HIS A 150 5.12 -16.46 -37.11
N PRO A 151 4.73 -17.30 -38.10
CA PRO A 151 5.16 -18.70 -38.14
C PRO A 151 6.64 -18.79 -38.53
N ALA A 152 7.35 -19.80 -38.01
CA ALA A 152 8.80 -19.98 -38.27
C ALA A 152 9.16 -20.19 -39.75
N SER A 153 8.18 -20.55 -40.60
CA SER A 153 8.32 -20.72 -42.04
C SER A 153 7.64 -19.62 -42.87
N GLY A 154 7.24 -18.51 -42.25
CA GLY A 154 6.58 -17.39 -42.92
C GLY A 154 7.55 -16.45 -43.62
N GLY A 155 7.14 -15.89 -44.76
CA GLY A 155 7.86 -14.78 -45.41
C GLY A 155 7.71 -13.46 -44.64
N ALA A 156 8.57 -12.49 -44.90
CA ALA A 156 8.56 -11.20 -44.19
C ALA A 156 7.16 -10.52 -44.25
N PRO A 157 6.64 -9.99 -43.13
CA PRO A 157 5.35 -9.32 -43.12
C PRO A 157 5.43 -7.99 -43.88
N VAL A 158 4.59 -7.82 -44.90
CA VAL A 158 4.49 -6.59 -45.69
C VAL A 158 3.17 -5.90 -45.38
N VAL A 159 3.24 -4.67 -44.87
CA VAL A 159 2.08 -3.83 -44.59
C VAL A 159 2.10 -2.65 -45.56
N PHE A 160 1.07 -2.55 -46.39
CA PHE A 160 0.85 -1.40 -47.25
C PHE A 160 -0.18 -0.48 -46.60
N GLU A 161 0.27 0.70 -46.16
CA GLU A 161 -0.58 1.70 -45.52
C GLU A 161 -0.79 2.89 -46.47
N PRO A 162 -1.94 2.98 -47.16
CA PRO A 162 -2.19 4.06 -48.11
C PRO A 162 -2.48 5.41 -47.44
N ILE A 163 -2.88 5.41 -46.17
CA ILE A 163 -3.23 6.62 -45.41
C ILE A 163 -2.24 6.73 -44.25
N ARG A 164 -1.59 7.88 -44.08
CA ARG A 164 -0.64 8.12 -42.97
C ARG A 164 -1.20 9.06 -41.89
N PRO A 165 -2.23 8.69 -41.09
CA PRO A 165 -2.46 9.32 -39.81
C PRO A 165 -1.40 8.84 -38.81
N THR A 166 -0.93 9.74 -37.94
CA THR A 166 0.09 9.42 -36.93
C THR A 166 -0.33 8.27 -36.03
N THR A 167 -1.62 8.19 -35.68
CA THR A 167 -2.22 7.16 -34.82
C THR A 167 -2.19 5.75 -35.43
N THR A 168 -2.26 5.64 -36.75
CA THR A 168 -2.22 4.34 -37.44
C THR A 168 -0.81 3.76 -37.41
N CYS A 169 0.22 4.58 -37.54
CA CYS A 169 1.61 4.13 -37.52
C CYS A 169 2.17 3.93 -36.11
N SER A 170 1.67 4.63 -35.08
CA SER A 170 2.16 4.52 -33.68
C SER A 170 1.33 3.61 -32.78
N GLY A 171 0.22 3.05 -33.28
CA GLY A 171 -0.77 2.32 -32.49
C GLY A 171 -1.69 3.26 -31.70
N ALA A 172 -2.93 2.83 -31.51
CA ALA A 172 -3.94 3.55 -30.73
C ALA A 172 -4.18 2.84 -29.39
N SER A 173 -4.07 3.56 -28.27
CA SER A 173 -4.49 3.05 -26.96
C SER A 173 -6.01 3.23 -26.81
N SER A 174 -6.75 2.13 -26.71
CA SER A 174 -8.17 2.15 -26.40
C SER A 174 -8.37 2.24 -24.88
N THR A 175 -8.88 3.36 -24.37
CA THR A 175 -9.32 3.48 -22.97
C THR A 175 -10.81 3.18 -22.89
N ALA A 176 -11.20 2.14 -22.16
CA ALA A 176 -12.60 1.87 -21.84
C ALA A 176 -13.15 2.99 -20.95
N PRO A 177 -14.35 3.54 -21.22
CA PRO A 177 -14.92 4.60 -20.41
C PRO A 177 -15.41 4.02 -19.08
N THR A 178 -14.56 4.04 -18.07
CA THR A 178 -14.98 3.78 -16.69
C THR A 178 -15.69 5.02 -16.17
N ARG A 179 -16.91 4.83 -15.65
CA ARG A 179 -17.68 5.91 -15.00
C ARG A 179 -16.89 6.45 -13.80
N GLY A 180 -16.29 7.63 -13.97
CA GLY A 180 -15.82 8.46 -12.86
C GLY A 180 -14.33 8.77 -12.88
N ARG A 181 -14.03 10.07 -13.04
CA ARG A 181 -12.72 10.76 -12.89
C ARG A 181 -11.65 10.45 -13.95
N SER A 182 -11.62 11.32 -14.97
CA SER A 182 -10.40 11.62 -15.71
C SER A 182 -9.38 12.29 -14.79
N THR A 183 -8.17 11.73 -14.73
CA THR A 183 -6.96 12.49 -14.39
C THR A 183 -6.20 12.75 -15.69
N PRO A 184 -5.66 13.95 -15.91
CA PRO A 184 -4.98 14.27 -17.17
C PRO A 184 -3.59 13.64 -17.19
N PRO A 185 -3.11 13.11 -18.33
CA PRO A 185 -1.72 12.67 -18.45
C PRO A 185 -0.81 13.90 -18.55
N THR A 186 0.08 14.07 -17.57
CA THR A 186 1.17 15.04 -17.63
C THR A 186 2.16 14.59 -18.70
N GLY A 187 2.14 15.24 -19.86
CA GLY A 187 3.07 14.97 -20.94
C GLY A 187 4.48 15.42 -20.58
N SER A 188 5.44 14.50 -20.62
CA SER A 188 6.85 14.81 -20.84
C SER A 188 7.36 13.91 -21.95
N CYS A 189 7.27 14.43 -23.18
CA CYS A 189 7.76 13.78 -24.38
C CYS A 189 9.19 14.27 -24.60
N ALA A 190 10.19 13.50 -24.13
CA ALA A 190 11.59 13.75 -24.46
C ALA A 190 11.86 13.21 -25.87
N LEU A 191 11.91 14.11 -26.83
CA LEU A 191 12.40 13.88 -28.19
C LEU A 191 13.90 13.52 -28.15
N ALA A 192 14.27 12.37 -28.69
CA ALA A 192 15.63 12.08 -29.16
C ALA A 192 15.63 12.07 -30.70
N PRO A 193 16.56 12.76 -31.38
CA PRO A 193 16.52 12.91 -32.83
C PRO A 193 17.11 11.70 -33.55
N CYS A 194 16.35 11.17 -34.51
CA CYS A 194 16.83 10.26 -35.54
C CYS A 194 17.66 11.02 -36.58
N THR A 195 18.93 10.68 -36.74
CA THR A 195 19.70 10.99 -37.96
C THR A 195 19.86 9.70 -38.76
N GLY A 196 19.28 9.67 -39.97
CA GLY A 196 19.41 8.59 -40.94
C GLY A 196 20.71 8.68 -41.78
N PRO A 197 20.70 8.22 -43.06
CA PRO A 197 21.16 6.87 -43.43
C PRO A 197 22.21 6.88 -44.57
N MET A 198 22.98 5.80 -44.74
CA MET A 198 23.71 5.39 -45.97
C MET A 198 24.20 3.95 -45.77
N ALA A 199 24.36 3.05 -46.73
CA ALA A 199 23.93 2.89 -48.12
C ALA A 199 24.28 1.44 -48.51
N VAL A 200 23.49 0.88 -49.42
CA VAL A 200 23.76 -0.21 -50.39
C VAL A 200 25.18 -0.80 -50.43
N SER A 201 25.32 -2.11 -50.18
CA SER A 201 25.75 -3.15 -51.14
C SER A 201 25.61 -4.53 -50.52
#